data_AF-A0A286G9W6-F1
#
_entry.id   AF-A0A286G9W6-F1
#
_cell.length_a   1.000
_cell.length_b   1.000
_cell.length_c   1.000
_cell.angle_alpha   90.00
_cell.angle_beta   90.00
_cell.angle_gamma   90.00
#
_symmetry.space_group_name_H-M   'P 1'
#
loop_
_entity.id
_entity.type
_entity.pdbx_description
1 polymer ?
#
loop_
_entity_poly.entity_id
_entity_poly.type
_entity_poly.pdbx_seq_one_letter_code
_entity_poly.pdbx_strand_id
1 'polypeptide(L)'
;MVEAAFNSVSQFLSDLVASLVSLAKVAIRIRHATRLPDPKLPVCSVLGNGPSLTESLTTQLDFIRQTEIVCVNNFAHAEVFTQLRPQDYVILDPNYFVFTEQTADRDDIRKTLSIFLEKVDWPMTLFVPHFAKGTYLLGKIEQGNPLITVVYFNYTVVRGFKRLTYWLYAKGFGMPQAQTVIIAALALMINRKFKTIYLFGADTSWHEQIRLNDQNQLLIKQIHFYDKPKDVTHQPVYLDAERKRTFSMAAQFLSLHKAFRGYEVLRDYADYRGVQVINASAKSYIDAFERQVTSESVTNE
;
A
#
# COMPACT_ATOMS: atom_id res chain seq x y z
N MET A 1 7.91 38.89 9.26
CA MET A 1 6.59 39.23 8.66
C MET A 1 6.61 39.12 7.14
N VAL A 2 7.54 39.81 6.45
CA VAL A 2 7.68 39.74 4.98
C VAL A 2 7.99 38.32 4.47
N GLU A 3 8.94 37.62 5.07
CA GLU A 3 9.31 36.24 4.69
C GLU A 3 8.15 35.25 4.85
N ALA A 4 7.36 35.39 5.92
CA ALA A 4 6.18 34.57 6.14
C ALA A 4 5.10 34.83 5.07
N ALA A 5 4.93 36.08 4.65
CA ALA A 5 4.04 36.44 3.56
C ALA A 5 4.52 35.85 2.23
N PHE A 6 5.82 35.95 1.92
CA PHE A 6 6.40 35.33 0.73
C PHE A 6 6.20 33.80 0.72
N ASN A 7 6.47 33.14 1.83
CA ASN A 7 6.25 31.70 1.96
C ASN A 7 4.78 31.32 1.79
N SER A 8 3.85 32.11 2.36
CA SER A 8 2.42 31.87 2.20
C SER A 8 1.95 32.06 0.76
N VAL A 9 2.42 33.09 0.06
CA VAL A 9 2.10 33.34 -1.35
C VAL A 9 2.69 32.23 -2.23
N SER A 10 3.93 31.83 -1.97
CA SER A 10 4.61 30.75 -2.69
C SER A 10 3.87 29.42 -2.51
N GLN A 11 3.47 29.09 -1.29
CA GLN A 11 2.66 27.90 -0.99
C GLN A 11 1.32 27.94 -1.71
N PHE A 12 0.62 29.09 -1.69
CA PHE A 12 -0.66 29.24 -2.40
C PHE A 12 -0.51 29.03 -3.92
N LEU A 13 0.50 29.65 -4.54
CA LEU A 13 0.76 29.48 -5.98
C LEU A 13 1.14 28.03 -6.32
N SER A 14 1.96 27.40 -5.48
CA SER A 14 2.32 25.99 -5.62
C SER A 14 1.07 25.10 -5.55
N ASP A 15 0.18 25.32 -4.58
CA ASP A 15 -1.06 24.55 -4.43
C ASP A 15 -2.04 24.79 -5.58
N LEU A 16 -2.10 26.01 -6.10
CA LEU A 16 -2.91 26.36 -7.28
C LEU A 16 -2.43 25.60 -8.52
N VAL A 17 -1.13 25.68 -8.83
CA VAL A 17 -0.55 24.97 -9.99
C VAL A 17 -0.71 23.46 -9.81
N ALA A 18 -0.44 22.92 -8.62
CA ALA A 18 -0.62 21.50 -8.32
C ALA A 18 -2.09 21.05 -8.49
N SER A 19 -3.04 21.90 -8.11
CA SER A 19 -4.48 21.65 -8.27
C SER A 19 -4.86 21.58 -9.76
N LEU A 20 -4.40 22.53 -10.56
CA LEU A 20 -4.67 22.56 -12.01
C LEU A 20 -4.06 21.35 -12.72
N VAL A 21 -2.81 21.00 -12.40
CA VAL A 21 -2.16 19.79 -12.93
C VAL A 21 -2.90 18.52 -12.51
N SER A 22 -3.39 18.46 -11.28
CA SER A 22 -4.17 17.32 -10.78
C SER A 22 -5.50 17.18 -11.51
N LEU A 23 -6.22 18.28 -11.73
CA LEU A 23 -7.46 18.28 -12.52
C LEU A 23 -7.20 17.83 -13.96
N ALA A 24 -6.13 18.32 -14.60
CA ALA A 24 -5.74 17.88 -15.94
C ALA A 24 -5.41 16.37 -15.98
N LYS A 25 -4.61 15.87 -15.01
CA LYS A 25 -4.31 14.43 -14.89
C LYS A 25 -5.57 13.60 -14.73
N VAL A 26 -6.50 14.04 -13.88
CA VAL A 26 -7.78 13.35 -13.66
C VAL A 26 -8.59 13.36 -14.95
N ALA A 27 -8.78 14.51 -15.61
CA ALA A 27 -9.53 14.60 -16.86
C ALA A 27 -9.00 13.67 -17.96
N ILE A 28 -7.67 13.49 -18.04
CA ILE A 28 -7.03 12.61 -19.04
C ILE A 28 -7.12 11.13 -18.66
N ARG A 29 -6.93 10.79 -17.37
CA ARG A 29 -6.74 9.40 -16.92
C ARG A 29 -7.99 8.75 -16.34
N ILE A 30 -8.97 9.54 -15.94
CA ILE A 30 -10.20 9.02 -15.36
C ILE A 30 -10.93 8.15 -16.37
N ARG A 31 -11.46 7.03 -15.89
CA ARG A 31 -12.34 6.17 -16.69
C ARG A 31 -13.74 6.24 -16.13
N HIS A 32 -13.92 5.66 -14.95
CA HIS A 32 -15.15 5.78 -14.16
C HIS A 32 -14.78 6.02 -12.70
N ALA A 33 -15.72 6.56 -11.92
CA ALA A 33 -15.59 6.61 -10.47
C ALA A 33 -15.29 5.21 -9.93
N THR A 34 -14.28 5.07 -9.07
CA THR A 34 -14.01 3.80 -8.40
C THR A 34 -15.21 3.46 -7.51
N ARG A 35 -15.89 2.36 -7.83
CA ARG A 35 -16.97 1.80 -7.01
C ARG A 35 -16.37 0.78 -6.07
N LEU A 36 -16.31 1.13 -4.79
CA LEU A 36 -15.82 0.25 -3.75
C LEU A 36 -17.00 -0.50 -3.13
N PRO A 37 -16.85 -1.79 -2.80
CA PRO A 37 -17.86 -2.51 -2.05
C PRO A 37 -17.97 -1.95 -0.63
N ASP A 38 -19.18 -2.02 -0.07
CA ASP A 38 -19.40 -1.64 1.32
C ASP A 38 -18.58 -2.54 2.26
N PRO A 39 -18.17 -2.01 3.43
CA PRO A 39 -17.51 -2.81 4.46
C PRO A 39 -18.50 -3.86 4.99
N LYS A 40 -18.02 -5.10 5.18
CA LYS A 40 -18.82 -6.20 5.76
C LYS A 40 -18.81 -6.15 7.28
N LEU A 41 -17.76 -5.57 7.85
CA LEU A 41 -17.56 -5.37 9.28
C LEU A 41 -17.21 -3.90 9.55
N PRO A 42 -17.49 -3.37 10.74
CA PRO A 42 -17.14 -1.98 11.07
C PRO A 42 -15.63 -1.75 11.15
N VAL A 43 -14.86 -2.81 11.39
CA VAL A 43 -13.40 -2.76 11.61
C VAL A 43 -12.69 -3.59 10.56
N CYS A 44 -11.56 -3.08 10.04
CA CYS A 44 -10.67 -3.86 9.20
C CYS A 44 -9.23 -3.89 9.71
N SER A 45 -8.52 -4.98 9.40
CA SER A 45 -7.09 -5.14 9.64
C SER A 45 -6.36 -5.14 8.30
N VAL A 46 -5.55 -4.10 8.06
CA VAL A 46 -4.64 -4.03 6.93
C VAL A 46 -3.32 -4.67 7.33
N LEU A 47 -2.98 -5.77 6.68
CA LEU A 47 -1.78 -6.54 6.93
C LEU A 47 -0.72 -6.19 5.89
N GLY A 48 0.30 -5.44 6.31
CA GLY A 48 1.52 -5.18 5.55
C GLY A 48 2.42 -6.42 5.49
N ASN A 49 3.62 -6.25 4.93
CA ASN A 49 4.58 -7.35 4.77
C ASN A 49 5.86 -7.18 5.62
N GLY A 50 5.86 -6.22 6.55
CA GLY A 50 6.99 -5.95 7.44
C GLY A 50 7.25 -7.11 8.40
N PRO A 51 8.52 -7.35 8.80
CA PRO A 51 8.89 -8.47 9.67
C PRO A 51 8.12 -8.55 10.99
N SER A 52 7.70 -7.42 11.55
CA SER A 52 6.94 -7.39 12.81
C SER A 52 5.59 -8.08 12.73
N LEU A 53 5.07 -8.34 11.53
CA LEU A 53 3.82 -9.07 11.35
C LEU A 53 3.87 -10.48 11.95
N THR A 54 5.03 -11.15 11.96
CA THR A 54 5.17 -12.47 12.58
C THR A 54 4.78 -12.43 14.07
N GLU A 55 5.20 -11.39 14.78
CA GLU A 55 4.84 -11.18 16.19
C GLU A 55 3.35 -10.84 16.34
N SER A 56 2.82 -9.94 15.49
CA SER A 56 1.38 -9.61 15.50
C SER A 56 0.50 -10.82 15.21
N LEU A 57 0.87 -11.68 14.26
CA LEU A 57 0.15 -12.92 13.96
C LEU A 57 0.29 -13.97 15.06
N THR A 58 1.33 -13.92 15.89
CA THR A 58 1.46 -14.82 17.03
C THR A 58 0.59 -14.36 18.20
N THR A 59 0.49 -13.04 18.41
CA THR A 59 -0.11 -12.46 19.61
C THR A 59 -1.55 -11.97 19.42
N GLN A 60 -1.96 -11.66 18.19
CA GLN A 60 -3.24 -11.01 17.88
C GLN A 60 -4.04 -11.69 16.78
N LEU A 61 -3.75 -12.96 16.46
CA LEU A 61 -4.43 -13.71 15.40
C LEU A 61 -5.95 -13.75 15.57
N ASP A 62 -6.41 -14.00 16.80
CA ASP A 62 -7.83 -14.14 17.10
C ASP A 62 -8.57 -12.82 16.92
N PHE A 63 -7.95 -11.69 17.28
CA PHE A 63 -8.48 -10.36 17.00
C PHE A 63 -8.56 -10.11 15.49
N ILE A 64 -7.47 -10.37 14.75
CA ILE A 64 -7.41 -10.14 13.30
C ILE A 64 -8.54 -10.91 12.59
N ARG A 65 -8.82 -12.15 13.02
CA ARG A 65 -9.91 -12.99 12.49
C ARG A 65 -11.32 -12.44 12.72
N GLN A 66 -11.50 -11.52 13.67
CA GLN A 66 -12.78 -10.86 13.95
C GLN A 66 -13.00 -9.60 13.11
N THR A 67 -12.02 -9.20 12.29
CA THR A 67 -12.07 -8.02 11.44
C THR A 67 -12.19 -8.39 9.97
N GLU A 68 -12.50 -7.42 9.11
CA GLU A 68 -12.32 -7.61 7.67
C GLU A 68 -10.83 -7.51 7.34
N ILE A 69 -10.27 -8.53 6.69
CA ILE A 69 -8.81 -8.67 6.52
C ILE A 69 -8.41 -8.24 5.12
N VAL A 70 -7.44 -7.32 5.06
CA VAL A 70 -6.86 -6.79 3.83
C VAL A 70 -5.39 -7.21 3.75
N CYS A 71 -5.04 -8.02 2.76
CA CYS A 71 -3.65 -8.41 2.49
C CYS A 71 -3.07 -7.67 1.27
N VAL A 72 -1.74 -7.60 1.15
CA VAL A 72 -1.10 -6.79 0.10
C VAL A 72 0.06 -7.49 -0.62
N ASN A 73 0.19 -7.23 -1.93
CA ASN A 73 1.29 -7.68 -2.80
C ASN A 73 1.65 -9.18 -2.62
N ASN A 74 2.82 -9.51 -2.07
CA ASN A 74 3.32 -10.89 -1.91
C ASN A 74 2.84 -11.58 -0.61
N PHE A 75 1.93 -10.98 0.16
CA PHE A 75 1.42 -11.57 1.41
C PHE A 75 0.96 -13.03 1.24
N ALA A 76 0.34 -13.35 0.11
CA ALA A 76 -0.16 -14.68 -0.22
C ALA A 76 0.87 -15.81 -0.12
N HIS A 77 2.16 -15.47 -0.10
CA HIS A 77 3.25 -16.44 -0.01
C HIS A 77 3.39 -17.08 1.36
N ALA A 78 2.85 -16.44 2.40
CA ALA A 78 2.83 -16.95 3.76
C ALA A 78 1.75 -18.02 3.94
N GLU A 79 2.06 -19.09 4.66
CA GLU A 79 1.09 -20.18 4.95
C GLU A 79 -0.17 -19.69 5.68
N VAL A 80 -0.01 -18.64 6.50
CA VAL A 80 -1.11 -18.00 7.23
C VAL A 80 -2.17 -17.39 6.29
N PHE A 81 -1.83 -17.08 5.03
CA PHE A 81 -2.77 -16.50 4.07
C PHE A 81 -4.02 -17.37 3.86
N THR A 82 -3.83 -18.66 3.58
CA THR A 82 -4.95 -19.60 3.40
C THR A 82 -5.69 -19.91 4.69
N GLN A 83 -5.06 -19.69 5.85
CA GLN A 83 -5.69 -19.84 7.16
C GLN A 83 -6.56 -18.63 7.52
N LEU A 84 -6.14 -17.43 7.13
CA LEU A 84 -6.88 -16.18 7.36
C LEU A 84 -8.06 -16.02 6.41
N ARG A 85 -7.96 -16.54 5.18
CA ARG A 85 -8.98 -16.41 4.13
C ARG A 85 -9.44 -14.94 3.96
N PRO A 86 -8.52 -14.00 3.67
CA PRO A 86 -8.83 -12.57 3.68
C PRO A 86 -9.93 -12.20 2.68
N GLN A 87 -10.79 -11.27 3.08
CA GLN A 87 -11.89 -10.80 2.23
C GLN A 87 -11.39 -9.85 1.14
N ASP A 88 -10.27 -9.16 1.39
CA ASP A 88 -9.73 -8.14 0.51
C ASP A 88 -8.24 -8.32 0.25
N TYR A 89 -7.82 -7.98 -0.97
CA TYR A 89 -6.42 -8.03 -1.39
C TYR A 89 -6.07 -6.83 -2.25
N VAL A 90 -4.94 -6.17 -2.01
CA VAL A 90 -4.49 -5.01 -2.79
C VAL A 90 -3.15 -5.29 -3.45
N ILE A 91 -3.09 -5.16 -4.77
CA ILE A 91 -1.82 -5.21 -5.53
C ILE A 91 -1.59 -3.85 -6.18
N LEU A 92 -0.42 -3.27 -5.91
CA LEU A 92 0.03 -2.02 -6.55
C LEU A 92 1.48 -2.06 -7.04
N ASP A 93 2.23 -3.14 -6.80
CA ASP A 93 3.56 -3.28 -7.41
C ASP A 93 3.43 -3.35 -8.96
N PRO A 94 3.99 -2.38 -9.71
CA PRO A 94 3.89 -2.34 -11.16
C PRO A 94 4.37 -3.61 -11.87
N ASN A 95 5.28 -4.36 -11.25
CA ASN A 95 5.84 -5.56 -11.83
C ASN A 95 4.80 -6.65 -12.10
N TYR A 96 3.74 -6.73 -11.28
CA TYR A 96 2.62 -7.65 -11.51
C TYR A 96 1.91 -7.39 -12.84
N PHE A 97 1.96 -6.15 -13.33
CA PHE A 97 1.18 -5.71 -14.48
C PHE A 97 1.98 -5.71 -15.78
N VAL A 98 3.31 -5.87 -15.71
CA VAL A 98 4.17 -6.13 -16.87
C VAL A 98 4.58 -7.60 -16.98
N PHE A 99 4.26 -8.42 -15.98
CA PHE A 99 4.51 -9.85 -15.98
C PHE A 99 3.71 -10.57 -17.08
N THR A 100 4.39 -11.48 -17.79
CA THR A 100 3.79 -12.40 -18.76
C THR A 100 4.32 -13.82 -18.54
N GLU A 101 3.77 -14.79 -19.27
CA GLU A 101 4.25 -16.17 -19.23
C GLU A 101 5.74 -16.31 -19.53
N GLN A 102 6.25 -15.47 -20.44
CA GLN A 102 7.65 -15.44 -20.89
C GLN A 102 8.60 -14.72 -19.90
N THR A 103 8.07 -14.10 -18.85
CA THR A 103 8.92 -13.50 -17.81
C THR A 103 9.62 -14.60 -17.01
N ALA A 104 10.94 -14.67 -17.12
CA ALA A 104 11.77 -15.76 -16.60
C ALA A 104 12.30 -15.52 -15.18
N ASP A 105 12.24 -14.29 -14.65
CA ASP A 105 12.91 -13.87 -13.41
C ASP A 105 11.93 -13.42 -12.31
N ARG A 106 10.66 -13.83 -12.40
CA ARG A 106 9.57 -13.41 -11.47
C ARG A 106 8.75 -14.58 -10.93
N ASP A 107 9.45 -15.53 -10.33
CA ASP A 107 8.82 -16.67 -9.65
C ASP A 107 7.89 -16.25 -8.50
N ASP A 108 8.15 -15.10 -7.88
CA ASP A 108 7.31 -14.49 -6.85
C ASP A 108 5.91 -14.14 -7.37
N ILE A 109 5.81 -13.53 -8.56
CA ILE A 109 4.53 -13.21 -9.18
C ILE A 109 3.86 -14.49 -9.68
N ARG A 110 4.62 -15.41 -10.28
CA ARG A 110 4.11 -16.71 -10.74
C ARG A 110 3.50 -17.52 -9.58
N LYS A 111 4.15 -17.52 -8.42
CA LYS A 111 3.65 -18.14 -7.18
C LYS A 111 2.39 -17.43 -6.68
N THR A 112 2.33 -16.10 -6.73
CA THR A 112 1.11 -15.37 -6.36
C THR A 112 -0.06 -15.79 -7.26
N LEU A 113 0.17 -15.87 -8.57
CA LEU A 113 -0.83 -16.30 -9.54
C LEU A 113 -1.30 -17.74 -9.26
N SER A 114 -0.37 -18.69 -9.04
CA SER A 114 -0.74 -20.08 -8.76
C SER A 114 -1.55 -20.19 -7.47
N ILE A 115 -1.17 -19.47 -6.41
CA ILE A 115 -1.93 -19.46 -5.14
C ILE A 115 -3.34 -18.92 -5.36
N PHE A 116 -3.51 -17.85 -6.13
CA PHE A 116 -4.82 -17.28 -6.43
C PHE A 116 -5.69 -18.23 -7.23
N LEU A 117 -5.12 -19.03 -8.13
CA LEU A 117 -5.88 -19.97 -8.95
C LEU A 117 -6.18 -21.30 -8.25
N GLU A 118 -5.24 -21.79 -7.43
CA GLU A 118 -5.28 -23.15 -6.91
C GLU A 118 -5.73 -23.23 -5.44
N LYS A 119 -5.50 -22.17 -4.65
CA LYS A 119 -5.70 -22.20 -3.19
C LYS A 119 -6.77 -21.27 -2.67
N VAL A 120 -7.13 -20.22 -3.41
CA VAL A 120 -8.21 -19.31 -3.00
C VAL A 120 -9.55 -19.96 -3.32
N ASP A 121 -10.14 -20.58 -2.30
CA ASP A 121 -11.44 -21.25 -2.34
C ASP A 121 -12.54 -20.47 -1.56
N TRP A 122 -12.33 -19.17 -1.32
CA TRP A 122 -13.29 -18.26 -0.68
C TRP A 122 -13.53 -17.00 -1.51
N PRO A 123 -14.68 -16.32 -1.34
CA PRO A 123 -14.91 -15.02 -1.96
C PRO A 123 -13.89 -13.97 -1.50
N MET A 124 -13.14 -13.41 -2.45
CA MET A 124 -12.11 -12.39 -2.18
C MET A 124 -12.22 -11.24 -3.19
N THR A 125 -12.10 -10.00 -2.72
CA THR A 125 -12.05 -8.81 -3.58
C THR A 125 -10.59 -8.43 -3.85
N LEU A 126 -10.19 -8.42 -5.12
CA LEU A 126 -8.85 -8.01 -5.56
C LEU A 126 -8.88 -6.56 -6.08
N PHE A 127 -8.28 -5.64 -5.34
CA PHE A 127 -8.11 -4.25 -5.75
C PHE A 127 -6.82 -4.07 -6.54
N VAL A 128 -6.95 -3.56 -7.77
CA VAL A 128 -5.83 -3.26 -8.66
C VAL A 128 -6.03 -1.92 -9.36
N PRO A 129 -4.95 -1.22 -9.74
CA PRO A 129 -5.08 0.03 -10.47
C PRO A 129 -5.69 -0.20 -11.86
N HIS A 130 -6.43 0.77 -12.38
CA HIS A 130 -7.15 0.62 -13.65
C HIS A 130 -6.23 0.30 -14.85
N PHE A 131 -4.98 0.78 -14.83
CA PHE A 131 -4.02 0.45 -15.89
C PHE A 131 -3.62 -1.03 -15.92
N ALA A 132 -3.94 -1.81 -14.87
CA ALA A 132 -3.73 -3.25 -14.82
C ALA A 132 -4.80 -4.03 -15.62
N LYS A 133 -5.87 -3.37 -16.05
CA LYS A 133 -6.95 -4.03 -16.79
C LYS A 133 -6.41 -4.59 -18.10
N GLY A 134 -6.66 -5.88 -18.34
CA GLY A 134 -6.24 -6.58 -19.56
C GLY A 134 -4.79 -7.05 -19.57
N THR A 135 -4.05 -6.94 -18.46
CA THR A 135 -2.72 -7.57 -18.36
C THR A 135 -2.84 -9.09 -18.25
N TYR A 136 -1.75 -9.80 -18.57
CA TYR A 136 -1.71 -11.26 -18.53
C TYR A 136 -2.16 -11.82 -17.17
N LEU A 137 -1.61 -11.28 -16.08
CA LEU A 137 -1.93 -11.71 -14.72
C LEU A 137 -3.43 -11.59 -14.43
N LEU A 138 -4.02 -10.43 -14.69
CA LEU A 138 -5.44 -10.20 -14.40
C LEU A 138 -6.34 -11.04 -15.30
N GLY A 139 -5.99 -11.19 -16.59
CA GLY A 139 -6.70 -12.08 -17.49
C GLY A 139 -6.73 -13.53 -17.00
N LYS A 140 -5.62 -14.05 -16.45
CA LYS A 140 -5.56 -15.38 -15.86
C LYS A 140 -6.41 -15.50 -14.59
N ILE A 141 -6.35 -14.51 -13.69
CA ILE A 141 -7.14 -14.52 -12.46
C ILE A 141 -8.65 -14.46 -12.76
N GLU A 142 -9.07 -13.51 -13.59
CA GLU A 142 -10.49 -13.29 -13.94
C GLU A 142 -11.11 -14.50 -14.66
N GLN A 143 -10.32 -15.22 -15.48
CA GLN A 143 -10.79 -16.43 -16.17
C GLN A 143 -10.69 -17.69 -15.31
N GLY A 144 -9.70 -17.76 -14.42
CA GLY A 144 -9.32 -18.98 -13.73
C GLY A 144 -9.91 -19.15 -12.34
N ASN A 145 -10.34 -18.06 -11.67
CA ASN A 145 -10.97 -18.16 -10.37
C ASN A 145 -12.20 -17.23 -10.21
N PRO A 146 -13.44 -17.76 -10.31
CA PRO A 146 -14.66 -16.95 -10.19
C PRO A 146 -14.94 -16.46 -8.77
N LEU A 147 -14.24 -16.96 -7.75
CA LEU A 147 -14.37 -16.49 -6.37
C LEU A 147 -13.59 -15.19 -6.11
N ILE A 148 -12.70 -14.80 -7.03
CA ILE A 148 -11.96 -13.55 -6.97
C ILE A 148 -12.67 -12.48 -7.79
N THR A 149 -13.25 -11.49 -7.12
CA THR A 149 -13.87 -10.33 -7.80
C THR A 149 -12.85 -9.21 -7.92
N VAL A 150 -12.56 -8.78 -9.15
CA VAL A 150 -11.59 -7.71 -9.39
C VAL A 150 -12.26 -6.34 -9.35
N VAL A 151 -11.72 -5.44 -8.52
CA VAL A 151 -12.14 -4.04 -8.41
C VAL A 151 -11.01 -3.13 -8.89
N TYR A 152 -11.27 -2.39 -9.97
CA TYR A 152 -10.32 -1.47 -10.55
C TYR A 152 -10.43 -0.07 -9.93
N PHE A 153 -9.33 0.48 -9.42
CA PHE A 153 -9.28 1.84 -8.88
C PHE A 153 -8.41 2.81 -9.71
N ASN A 154 -8.72 4.11 -9.67
CA ASN A 154 -7.94 5.11 -10.39
C ASN A 154 -6.66 5.48 -9.61
N TYR A 155 -5.52 4.90 -9.99
CA TYR A 155 -4.21 5.34 -9.48
C TYR A 155 -3.75 6.62 -10.20
N THR A 156 -4.41 7.73 -9.88
CA THR A 156 -4.02 9.07 -10.31
C THR A 156 -3.60 9.86 -9.08
N VAL A 157 -2.30 10.12 -8.96
CA VAL A 157 -1.76 10.92 -7.85
C VAL A 157 -2.18 12.37 -8.02
N VAL A 158 -2.95 12.89 -7.07
CA VAL A 158 -3.42 14.28 -7.04
C VAL A 158 -2.89 15.03 -5.82
N ARG A 159 -2.61 16.32 -6.03
CA ARG A 159 -2.00 17.27 -5.09
C ARG A 159 -2.64 18.65 -5.25
N GLY A 160 -2.43 19.54 -4.29
CA GLY A 160 -2.94 20.91 -4.29
C GLY A 160 -3.80 21.18 -3.07
N PHE A 161 -4.81 22.05 -3.21
CA PHE A 161 -5.66 22.43 -2.10
C PHE A 161 -6.39 21.23 -1.48
N LYS A 162 -6.31 21.10 -0.14
CA LYS A 162 -6.88 19.96 0.60
C LYS A 162 -8.33 19.66 0.25
N ARG A 163 -9.18 20.70 0.15
CA ARG A 163 -10.61 20.55 -0.21
C ARG A 163 -10.79 19.87 -1.57
N LEU A 164 -10.01 20.28 -2.56
CA LEU A 164 -10.05 19.68 -3.89
C LEU A 164 -9.53 18.25 -3.86
N THR A 165 -8.37 18.01 -3.25
CA THR A 165 -7.77 16.67 -3.21
C THR A 165 -8.66 15.68 -2.46
N TYR A 166 -9.26 16.08 -1.34
CA TYR A 166 -10.18 15.23 -0.58
C TYR A 166 -11.45 14.91 -1.35
N TRP A 167 -11.99 15.88 -2.10
CA TRP A 167 -13.10 15.62 -3.00
C TRP A 167 -12.74 14.61 -4.09
N LEU A 168 -11.57 14.77 -4.73
CA LEU A 168 -11.07 13.82 -5.74
C LEU A 168 -10.84 12.42 -5.17
N TYR A 169 -10.27 12.34 -3.95
CA TYR A 169 -10.08 11.08 -3.24
C TYR A 169 -11.43 10.41 -2.94
N ALA A 170 -12.39 11.16 -2.40
CA ALA A 170 -13.69 10.63 -1.99
C ALA A 170 -14.56 10.17 -3.16
N LYS A 171 -14.40 10.79 -4.34
CA LYS A 171 -15.07 10.36 -5.57
C LYS A 171 -14.34 9.22 -6.29
N GLY A 172 -13.18 8.78 -5.80
CA GLY A 172 -12.37 7.75 -6.43
C GLY A 172 -11.78 8.19 -7.78
N PHE A 173 -11.54 9.49 -7.96
CA PHE A 173 -10.98 10.07 -9.18
C PHE A 173 -9.44 10.16 -9.14
N GLY A 174 -8.89 10.15 -7.94
CA GLY A 174 -7.46 10.07 -7.68
C GLY A 174 -7.21 9.63 -6.25
N MET A 175 -5.94 9.62 -5.87
CA MET A 175 -5.51 9.19 -4.53
C MET A 175 -4.20 9.87 -4.13
N PRO A 176 -3.81 9.84 -2.84
CA PRO A 176 -2.49 10.32 -2.43
C PRO A 176 -1.38 9.51 -3.11
N GLN A 177 -0.17 10.07 -3.13
CA GLN A 177 0.98 9.34 -3.66
C GLN A 177 1.27 8.11 -2.79
N ALA A 178 1.11 6.91 -3.34
CA ALA A 178 1.43 5.68 -2.65
C ALA A 178 2.88 5.26 -2.96
N GLN A 179 3.81 5.61 -2.08
CA GLN A 179 5.18 5.10 -2.15
C GLN A 179 5.23 3.60 -1.76
N THR A 180 4.33 3.18 -0.87
CA THR A 180 4.13 1.79 -0.46
C THR A 180 2.70 1.36 -0.77
N VAL A 181 2.47 0.07 -1.00
CA VAL A 181 1.12 -0.48 -1.23
C VAL A 181 0.18 -0.22 -0.05
N ILE A 182 0.71 -0.11 1.16
CA ILE A 182 -0.07 0.19 2.38
C ILE A 182 -0.77 1.54 2.26
N ILE A 183 -0.12 2.57 1.70
CA ILE A 183 -0.75 3.88 1.50
C ILE A 183 -1.97 3.76 0.58
N ALA A 184 -1.87 2.93 -0.46
CA ALA A 184 -3.00 2.69 -1.36
C ALA A 184 -4.11 1.88 -0.68
N ALA A 185 -3.77 0.83 0.06
CA ALA A 185 -4.73 0.03 0.82
C ALA A 185 -5.50 0.92 1.82
N LEU A 186 -4.80 1.73 2.62
CA LEU A 186 -5.42 2.67 3.54
C LEU A 186 -6.33 3.68 2.84
N ALA A 187 -5.90 4.27 1.71
CA ALA A 187 -6.75 5.19 0.94
C ALA A 187 -8.06 4.53 0.49
N LEU A 188 -7.99 3.28 0.02
CA LEU A 188 -9.17 2.50 -0.38
C LEU A 188 -10.05 2.19 0.83
N MET A 189 -9.49 1.74 1.95
CA MET A 189 -10.25 1.38 3.15
C MET A 189 -10.89 2.61 3.82
N ILE A 190 -10.20 3.76 3.88
CA ILE A 190 -10.80 5.03 4.31
C ILE A 190 -11.99 5.41 3.41
N ASN A 191 -11.86 5.17 2.10
CA ASN A 191 -12.95 5.43 1.17
C ASN A 191 -14.14 4.47 1.32
N ARG A 192 -13.91 3.23 1.77
CA ARG A 192 -14.94 2.28 2.19
C ARG A 192 -15.59 2.64 3.54
N LYS A 193 -15.09 3.66 4.25
CA LYS A 193 -15.69 4.19 5.49
C LYS A 193 -15.79 3.16 6.63
N PHE A 194 -14.75 2.35 6.81
CA PHE A 194 -14.62 1.60 8.06
C PHE A 194 -14.63 2.56 9.27
N LYS A 195 -15.19 2.13 10.41
CA LYS A 195 -15.14 2.89 11.66
C LYS A 195 -13.68 3.00 12.14
N THR A 196 -12.98 1.87 12.12
CA THR A 196 -11.58 1.76 12.55
C THR A 196 -10.79 0.85 11.61
N ILE A 197 -9.56 1.25 11.31
CA ILE A 197 -8.60 0.51 10.49
C ILE A 197 -7.36 0.23 11.35
N TYR A 198 -7.07 -1.04 11.62
CA TYR A 198 -5.85 -1.46 12.31
C TYR A 198 -4.76 -1.81 11.30
N LEU A 199 -3.55 -1.31 11.53
CA LEU A 199 -2.41 -1.51 10.65
C LEU A 199 -1.35 -2.41 11.30
N PHE A 200 -1.16 -3.59 10.72
CA PHE A 200 -0.17 -4.58 11.15
C PHE A 200 0.95 -4.75 10.12
N GLY A 201 2.15 -5.16 10.54
CA GLY A 201 3.27 -5.38 9.63
C GLY A 201 3.69 -4.15 8.82
N ALA A 202 3.44 -2.94 9.33
CA ALA A 202 3.78 -1.68 8.69
C ALA A 202 4.99 -1.03 9.35
N ASP A 203 6.10 -1.76 9.34
CA ASP A 203 7.31 -1.38 10.05
C ASP A 203 7.90 -0.07 9.53
N THR A 204 7.94 0.11 8.20
CA THR A 204 8.63 1.22 7.52
C THR A 204 10.09 1.36 7.97
N SER A 205 10.74 0.23 8.24
CA SER A 205 12.06 0.10 8.86
C SER A 205 13.24 -0.01 7.86
N TRP A 206 13.00 0.18 6.56
CA TRP A 206 14.05 0.03 5.52
C TRP A 206 15.31 0.83 5.80
N HIS A 207 15.20 1.97 6.48
CA HIS A 207 16.34 2.82 6.84
C HIS A 207 17.38 2.12 7.72
N GLU A 208 16.98 1.13 8.52
CA GLU A 208 17.90 0.29 9.31
C GLU A 208 18.77 -0.63 8.44
N GLN A 209 18.34 -0.88 7.20
CA GLN A 209 18.92 -1.88 6.30
C GLN A 209 19.62 -1.25 5.08
N ILE A 210 19.87 0.06 5.11
CA ILE A 210 20.62 0.78 4.06
C ILE A 210 22.08 0.89 4.49
N ARG A 211 23.02 0.59 3.58
CA ARG A 211 24.46 0.82 3.77
C ARG A 211 25.18 1.06 2.46
N LEU A 212 26.42 1.52 2.53
CA LEU A 212 27.34 1.59 1.40
C LEU A 212 28.34 0.43 1.49
N ASN A 213 28.78 -0.09 0.34
CA ASN A 213 29.96 -0.97 0.28
C ASN A 213 31.25 -0.17 -0.01
N ASP A 214 32.38 -0.87 -0.06
CA ASP A 214 33.70 -0.28 -0.30
C ASP A 214 33.83 0.35 -1.71
N GLN A 215 32.95 -0.03 -2.65
CA GLN A 215 32.85 0.55 -3.98
C GLN A 215 31.87 1.74 -4.03
N ASN A 216 31.41 2.23 -2.87
CA ASN A 216 30.46 3.33 -2.71
C ASN A 216 29.11 3.06 -3.41
N GLN A 217 28.70 1.80 -3.49
CA GLN A 217 27.39 1.39 -4.00
C GLN A 217 26.38 1.29 -2.85
N LEU A 218 25.18 1.83 -3.06
CA LEU A 218 24.09 1.72 -2.11
C LEU A 218 23.49 0.33 -2.12
N LEU A 219 23.51 -0.31 -0.96
CA LEU A 219 22.94 -1.63 -0.70
C LEU A 219 21.72 -1.51 0.21
N ILE A 220 20.69 -2.32 -0.06
CA ILE A 220 19.53 -2.48 0.83
C ILE A 220 19.33 -3.97 1.10
N LYS A 221 19.02 -4.31 2.36
CA LYS A 221 18.47 -5.62 2.72
C LYS A 221 16.95 -5.49 2.91
N GLN A 222 16.17 -6.13 2.05
CA GLN A 222 14.70 -6.11 2.11
C GLN A 222 14.22 -7.38 2.83
N ILE A 223 13.70 -7.22 4.04
CA ILE A 223 13.22 -8.34 4.86
C ILE A 223 11.70 -8.25 4.93
N HIS A 224 11.01 -9.34 4.60
CA HIS A 224 9.57 -9.49 4.78
C HIS A 224 9.26 -10.62 5.77
N PHE A 225 8.04 -10.63 6.33
CA PHE A 225 7.65 -11.62 7.35
C PHE A 225 7.61 -13.08 6.85
N TYR A 226 7.48 -13.29 5.53
CA TYR A 226 7.48 -14.60 4.89
C TYR A 226 8.88 -15.05 4.43
N ASP A 227 9.90 -14.20 4.58
CA ASP A 227 11.26 -14.53 4.19
C ASP A 227 11.96 -15.37 5.26
N LYS A 228 12.88 -16.24 4.84
CA LYS A 228 13.82 -16.90 5.75
C LYS A 228 15.00 -15.94 5.99
N PRO A 229 15.22 -15.41 7.21
CA PRO A 229 16.16 -14.30 7.43
C PRO A 229 17.62 -14.56 7.01
N LYS A 230 18.03 -15.84 6.99
CA LYS A 230 19.36 -16.30 6.58
C LYS A 230 19.60 -16.15 5.07
N ASP A 231 18.54 -16.17 4.27
CA ASP A 231 18.61 -16.19 2.82
C ASP A 231 18.60 -14.76 2.23
N VAL A 232 18.28 -13.76 3.05
CA VAL A 232 18.20 -12.35 2.64
C VAL A 232 19.54 -11.64 2.90
N THR A 233 20.18 -11.18 1.83
CA THR A 233 21.44 -10.44 1.86
C THR A 233 21.25 -8.98 1.42
N HIS A 234 22.24 -8.14 1.70
CA HIS A 234 22.23 -6.77 1.20
C HIS A 234 22.59 -6.77 -0.28
N GLN A 235 21.74 -6.18 -1.10
CA GLN A 235 21.89 -6.15 -2.56
C GLN A 235 22.00 -4.72 -3.06
N PRO A 236 22.82 -4.46 -4.09
CA PRO A 236 22.88 -3.13 -4.71
C PRO A 236 21.54 -2.76 -5.33
N VAL A 237 21.09 -1.54 -5.10
CA VAL A 237 19.84 -1.03 -5.67
C VAL A 237 20.17 -0.14 -6.85
N TYR A 238 20.05 -0.70 -8.04
CA TYR A 238 20.41 -0.03 -9.29
C TYR A 238 19.32 0.95 -9.75
N LEU A 239 19.76 2.13 -10.20
CA LEU A 239 18.92 3.17 -10.79
C LEU A 239 18.54 2.84 -12.25
N ASP A 240 19.39 2.08 -12.93
CA ASP A 240 19.30 1.76 -14.35
C ASP A 240 19.28 0.26 -14.60
N ALA A 241 18.68 -0.14 -15.74
CA ALA A 241 18.57 -1.54 -16.15
C ALA A 241 19.94 -2.17 -16.48
N GLU A 242 20.91 -1.36 -16.90
CA GLU A 242 22.27 -1.80 -17.23
C GLU A 242 23.13 -2.06 -15.97
N ARG A 243 22.57 -1.80 -14.77
CA ARG A 243 23.21 -1.95 -13.47
C ARG A 243 24.54 -1.20 -13.36
N LYS A 244 24.64 -0.03 -13.99
CA LYS A 244 25.86 0.80 -13.97
C LYS A 244 25.95 1.69 -12.75
N ARG A 245 24.81 2.16 -12.22
CA ARG A 245 24.76 3.09 -11.08
C ARG A 245 23.71 2.66 -10.07
N THR A 246 24.07 2.76 -8.78
CA THR A 246 23.10 2.61 -7.69
C THR A 246 22.40 3.94 -7.40
N PHE A 247 21.24 3.87 -6.76
CA PHE A 247 20.61 5.04 -6.18
C PHE A 247 21.53 5.69 -5.14
N SER A 248 21.43 7.01 -4.98
CA SER A 248 22.15 7.72 -3.92
C SER A 248 21.43 7.58 -2.57
N MET A 249 22.16 7.75 -1.47
CA MET A 249 21.58 7.85 -0.13
C MET A 249 20.50 8.93 -0.06
N ALA A 250 20.74 10.09 -0.69
CA ALA A 250 19.76 11.18 -0.76
C ALA A 250 18.47 10.76 -1.48
N ALA A 251 18.56 10.02 -2.59
CA ALA A 251 17.39 9.49 -3.28
C ALA A 251 16.62 8.49 -2.40
N GLN A 252 17.33 7.66 -1.65
CA GLN A 252 16.72 6.70 -0.75
C GLN A 252 16.01 7.36 0.45
N PHE A 253 16.61 8.39 1.05
CA PHE A 253 15.93 9.18 2.09
C PHE A 253 14.75 9.97 1.55
N LEU A 254 14.83 10.47 0.31
CA LEU A 254 13.68 11.08 -0.35
C LEU A 254 12.53 10.06 -0.57
N SER A 255 12.86 8.81 -0.89
CA SER A 255 11.88 7.72 -1.00
C SER A 255 11.20 7.46 0.36
N LEU A 256 11.98 7.36 1.44
CA LEU A 256 11.45 7.22 2.80
C LEU A 256 10.58 8.40 3.20
N HIS A 257 11.03 9.63 2.96
CA HIS A 257 10.25 10.85 3.19
C HIS A 257 8.90 10.79 2.48
N LYS A 258 8.85 10.36 1.21
CA LYS A 258 7.59 10.23 0.47
C LYS A 258 6.65 9.20 1.09
N ALA A 259 7.17 8.11 1.66
CA ALA A 259 6.35 7.13 2.38
C ALA A 259 5.74 7.73 3.65
N PHE A 260 6.55 8.33 4.52
CA PHE A 260 6.07 8.97 5.75
C PHE A 260 5.08 10.11 5.47
N ARG A 261 5.39 10.95 4.48
CA ARG A 261 4.48 12.01 4.04
C ARG A 261 3.15 11.47 3.54
N GLY A 262 3.15 10.30 2.91
CA GLY A 262 1.93 9.60 2.51
C GLY A 262 1.03 9.25 3.71
N TYR A 263 1.62 8.78 4.81
CA TYR A 263 0.89 8.48 6.04
C TYR A 263 0.30 9.74 6.69
N GLU A 264 1.05 10.85 6.74
CA GLU A 264 0.53 12.14 7.25
C GLU A 264 -0.67 12.64 6.44
N VAL A 265 -0.60 12.54 5.11
CA VAL A 265 -1.71 12.93 4.22
C VAL A 265 -2.92 12.04 4.47
N LEU A 266 -2.71 10.75 4.70
CA LEU A 266 -3.78 9.81 5.00
C LEU A 266 -4.40 10.04 6.38
N ARG A 267 -3.61 10.42 7.41
CA ARG A 267 -4.14 10.82 8.71
C ARG A 267 -5.15 11.96 8.56
N ASP A 268 -4.72 13.07 7.96
CA ASP A 268 -5.61 14.23 7.78
C ASP A 268 -6.86 13.88 6.96
N TYR A 269 -6.71 12.98 5.97
CA TYR A 269 -7.82 12.53 5.15
C TYR A 269 -8.76 11.58 5.90
N ALA A 270 -8.24 10.70 6.75
CA ALA A 270 -9.02 9.82 7.61
C ALA A 270 -9.86 10.63 8.60
N ASP A 271 -9.27 11.66 9.22
CA ASP A 271 -9.96 12.60 10.10
C ASP A 271 -11.11 13.30 9.37
N TYR A 272 -10.85 13.82 8.16
CA TYR A 272 -11.88 14.42 7.31
C TYR A 272 -13.03 13.46 6.98
N ARG A 273 -12.75 12.16 6.91
CA ARG A 273 -13.71 11.11 6.58
C ARG A 273 -14.36 10.47 7.81
N GLY A 274 -13.95 10.85 9.03
CA GLY A 274 -14.42 10.25 10.27
C GLY A 274 -14.00 8.80 10.44
N VAL A 275 -12.82 8.43 9.92
CA VAL A 275 -12.26 7.07 9.99
C VAL A 275 -11.07 7.08 10.93
N GLN A 276 -11.05 6.20 11.93
CA GLN A 276 -9.89 6.06 12.80
C GLN A 276 -8.87 5.09 12.18
N VAL A 277 -7.60 5.48 12.14
CA VAL A 277 -6.50 4.60 11.71
C VAL A 277 -5.55 4.40 12.88
N ILE A 278 -5.32 3.14 13.26
CA ILE A 278 -4.52 2.74 14.41
C ILE A 278 -3.30 1.98 13.93
N ASN A 279 -2.12 2.40 14.38
CA ASN A 279 -0.88 1.67 14.18
C ASN A 279 -0.73 0.57 15.24
N ALA A 280 -1.08 -0.65 14.86
CA ALA A 280 -1.01 -1.84 15.71
C ALA A 280 0.19 -2.75 15.40
N SER A 281 1.14 -2.26 14.58
CA SER A 281 2.33 -3.03 14.21
C SER A 281 3.28 -3.13 15.41
N ALA A 282 3.71 -4.36 15.73
CA ALA A 282 4.58 -4.64 16.87
C ALA A 282 5.88 -3.81 16.82
N LYS A 283 6.40 -3.56 15.61
CA LYS A 283 7.42 -2.55 15.34
C LYS A 283 6.92 -1.62 14.24
N SER A 284 7.11 -0.31 14.43
CA SER A 284 6.79 0.68 13.39
C SER A 284 7.53 1.99 13.62
N TYR A 285 7.87 2.64 12.52
CA TYR A 285 8.35 4.02 12.49
C TYR A 285 7.27 5.00 12.03
N ILE A 286 6.05 4.53 11.76
CA ILE A 286 4.94 5.38 11.35
C ILE A 286 4.41 6.12 12.59
N ASP A 287 4.64 7.43 12.63
CA ASP A 287 4.24 8.36 13.70
C ASP A 287 2.99 9.17 13.34
N ALA A 288 2.46 9.01 12.12
CA ALA A 288 1.26 9.71 11.67
C ALA A 288 -0.05 9.18 12.29
N PHE A 289 -0.06 7.97 12.85
CA PHE A 289 -1.25 7.34 13.42
C PHE A 289 -1.04 7.00 14.89
N GLU A 290 -2.12 7.01 15.67
CA GLU A 290 -2.09 6.60 17.08
C GLU A 290 -1.59 5.16 17.20
N ARG A 291 -0.69 4.92 18.16
CA ARG A 291 -0.11 3.60 18.40
C ARG A 291 -0.86 2.89 19.52
N GLN A 292 -1.39 1.71 19.23
CA GLN A 292 -2.05 0.86 20.23
C GLN A 292 -1.52 -0.56 20.11
N VAL A 293 -1.15 -1.14 21.24
CA VAL A 293 -0.86 -2.58 21.34
C VAL A 293 -2.18 -3.23 21.71
N THR A 294 -2.91 -3.73 20.71
CA THR A 294 -4.20 -4.39 20.92
C THR A 294 -4.01 -5.68 21.72
N SER A 295 -4.37 -5.66 23.01
CA SER A 295 -4.47 -6.84 23.88
C SER A 295 -5.93 -7.26 24.16
N GLU A 296 -6.91 -6.60 23.56
CA GLU A 296 -8.32 -6.75 23.92
C GLU A 296 -9.20 -7.16 22.74
N SER A 297 -10.13 -8.07 23.02
CA SER A 297 -11.21 -8.53 22.14
C SER A 297 -12.14 -7.38 21.75
N VAL A 298 -12.69 -7.42 20.53
CA VAL A 298 -13.57 -6.37 19.97
C VAL A 298 -14.73 -6.05 20.92
N THR A 299 -14.72 -4.87 21.54
CA THR A 299 -15.92 -4.29 22.16
C THR A 299 -16.81 -3.73 21.05
N ASN A 300 -17.88 -4.45 20.73
CA ASN A 300 -18.94 -3.97 19.86
C ASN A 300 -19.80 -2.95 20.62
N GLU A 301 -19.45 -1.69 20.54
CA GLU A 301 -20.36 -0.56 20.79
C GLU A 301 -20.42 0.36 19.56
#